data_AF-A0A7X1ZQF7-F1
#
_entry.id   AF-A0A7X1ZQF7-F1
#
_cell.length_a   1.000
_cell.length_b   1.000
_cell.length_c   1.000
_cell.angle_alpha   90.00
_cell.angle_beta   90.00
_cell.angle_gamma   90.00
#
_symmetry.space_group_name_H-M   'P 1'
#
loop_
_entity.id
_entity.type
_entity.pdbx_description
1 polymer ?
#
loop_
_entity_poly.entity_id
_entity_poly.type
_entity_poly.pdbx_seq_one_letter_code
_entity_poly.pdbx_strand_id
1 'polypeptide(L)'
;MKHYLRYVFFLFFLILCAPLSIAQTIYFPYYGKNKVLYEKFNWNSYKTEHFNIYYYTDSIQVLKNIAEMAESAYQRISTELKHPLPVSVPLILQKQKARF
;
A
#
# COMPACT_ATOMS: atom_id res chain seq x y z
N MET A 1 47.92 19.07 28.19
CA MET A 1 47.72 18.47 26.84
C MET A 1 46.53 17.50 26.74
N LYS A 2 46.18 16.70 27.76
CA LYS A 2 45.13 15.66 27.66
C LYS A 2 43.69 16.17 27.47
N HIS A 3 43.33 17.34 28.01
CA HIS A 3 41.97 17.90 27.87
C HIS A 3 41.67 18.42 26.46
N TYR A 4 42.65 19.05 25.81
CA TYR A 4 42.53 19.51 24.41
C TYR A 4 42.32 18.34 23.43
N LEU A 5 43.01 17.21 23.66
CA LEU A 5 42.83 15.99 22.86
C LEU A 5 41.41 15.42 22.99
N ARG A 6 40.79 15.54 24.17
CA ARG A 6 39.40 15.12 24.40
C ARG A 6 38.39 16.00 23.67
N TYR A 7 38.63 17.32 23.62
CA TYR A 7 37.78 18.23 22.84
C TYR A 7 37.91 18.02 21.34
N VAL A 8 39.13 17.75 20.83
CA VAL A 8 39.34 17.41 19.41
C VAL A 8 38.60 16.12 19.04
N PHE A 9 38.66 15.09 19.89
CA PHE A 9 37.93 13.85 19.66
C PHE A 9 36.41 14.05 19.69
N PHE A 10 35.91 14.88 20.60
CA PHE A 10 34.49 15.23 20.65
C PHE A 10 34.03 16.02 19.42
N LEU A 11 34.85 16.95 18.92
CA LEU A 11 34.57 17.72 17.72
C LEU A 11 34.58 16.82 16.47
N PHE A 12 35.52 15.89 16.39
CA PHE A 12 35.57 14.88 15.33
C PHE A 12 34.33 13.96 15.35
N PHE A 13 33.92 13.51 16.54
CA PHE A 13 32.70 12.71 16.70
C PHE A 13 31.43 13.48 16.26
N LEU A 14 31.35 14.77 16.59
CA LEU A 14 30.23 15.62 16.20
C LEU A 14 30.17 15.85 14.68
N ILE A 15 31.32 15.99 14.02
CA ILE A 15 31.43 16.07 12.55
C ILE A 15 31.01 14.75 11.90
N LEU A 16 31.40 13.61 12.49
CA LEU A 16 31.05 12.28 11.96
C LEU A 16 29.55 11.96 12.09
N CYS A 17 28.86 12.56 13.06
CA CYS A 17 27.43 12.35 13.30
C CYS A 17 26.51 13.25 12.45
N ALA A 18 27.03 14.36 11.89
CA ALA A 18 26.28 15.29 11.05
C ALA A 18 25.59 14.66 9.81
N PRO A 19 26.21 13.74 9.03
CA PRO A 19 25.57 13.15 7.85
C PRO A 19 24.35 12.27 8.16
N LEU A 20 24.19 11.77 9.40
CA LEU A 20 23.04 10.96 9.79
C LEU A 20 21.71 11.74 9.75
N SER A 21 21.76 13.07 9.94
CA SER A 21 20.57 13.93 9.96
C SER A 21 20.04 14.26 8.56
N ILE A 22 20.88 14.16 7.52
CA ILE A 22 20.53 14.50 6.14
C ILE A 22 19.69 13.38 5.49
N ALA A 23 19.79 12.14 5.98
CA ALA A 23 19.03 11.02 5.44
C ALA A 23 17.50 11.15 5.64
N GLN A 24 17.05 11.94 6.62
CA GLN A 24 15.62 12.06 6.96
C GLN A 24 14.89 13.18 6.19
N THR A 25 15.61 14.20 5.70
CA THR A 25 15.01 15.35 4.99
C THR A 25 14.57 15.02 3.56
N ILE A 26 15.17 14.01 2.91
CA ILE A 26 14.86 13.62 1.52
C ILE A 26 13.39 13.22 1.34
N TYR A 27 12.75 12.67 2.39
CA TYR A 27 11.37 12.21 2.32
C TYR A 27 10.33 13.29 2.64
N PHE A 28 10.73 14.35 3.35
CA PHE A 28 9.82 15.43 3.77
C PHE A 28 8.99 16.09 2.65
N PRO A 29 9.52 16.36 1.43
CA PRO A 29 8.72 17.00 0.36
C PRO A 29 7.68 16.07 -0.31
N TYR A 30 7.73 14.76 -0.02
CA TYR A 30 6.88 13.74 -0.64
C TYR A 30 5.75 13.25 0.28
N TYR A 31 5.88 13.40 1.60
CA TYR A 31 4.85 13.01 2.57
C TYR A 31 3.81 14.13 2.79
N GLY A 32 2.60 13.75 3.22
CA GLY A 32 1.54 14.70 3.60
C GLY A 32 0.69 15.26 2.46
N LYS A 33 0.90 14.83 1.21
CA LYS A 33 0.06 15.21 0.07
C LYS A 33 -0.98 14.13 -0.19
N ASN A 34 -2.25 14.53 -0.28
CA ASN A 34 -3.31 13.62 -0.73
C ASN A 34 -3.14 13.32 -2.23
N LYS A 35 -3.23 12.06 -2.60
CA LYS A 35 -3.27 11.66 -4.02
C LYS A 35 -4.61 12.08 -4.61
N VAL A 36 -4.65 13.25 -5.25
CA VAL A 36 -5.82 13.72 -5.97
C VAL A 36 -5.89 13.01 -7.31
N LEU A 37 -6.94 12.21 -7.51
CA LEU A 37 -7.25 11.57 -8.80
C LEU A 37 -8.20 12.49 -9.58
N TYR A 38 -7.72 13.09 -10.66
CA TYR A 38 -8.54 13.95 -11.54
C TYR A 38 -9.35 13.15 -12.59
N GLU A 39 -9.14 11.83 -12.66
CA GLU A 39 -9.83 10.96 -13.61
C GLU A 39 -11.27 10.68 -13.14
N LYS A 40 -12.23 10.75 -14.07
CA LYS A 40 -13.62 10.35 -13.81
C LYS A 40 -13.74 8.84 -13.95
N PHE A 41 -14.09 8.16 -12.86
CA PHE A 41 -14.29 6.71 -12.84
C PHE A 41 -15.78 6.38 -12.98
N ASN A 42 -16.12 5.57 -13.98
CA ASN A 42 -17.46 5.01 -14.13
C ASN A 42 -17.53 3.71 -13.33
N TRP A 43 -17.85 3.86 -12.05
CA TRP A 43 -17.95 2.73 -11.14
C TRP A 43 -19.14 1.84 -11.47
N ASN A 44 -18.87 0.54 -11.51
CA ASN A 44 -19.86 -0.52 -11.59
C ASN A 44 -19.65 -1.50 -10.44
N SER A 45 -20.68 -2.27 -10.13
CA SER A 45 -20.64 -3.30 -9.09
C SER A 45 -20.98 -4.66 -9.67
N TYR A 46 -20.23 -5.68 -9.28
CA TYR A 46 -20.47 -7.08 -9.60
C TYR A 46 -20.53 -7.88 -8.29
N LYS A 47 -21.62 -8.62 -8.10
CA LYS A 47 -21.87 -9.35 -6.86
C LYS A 47 -21.69 -10.84 -7.07
N THR A 48 -20.98 -11.47 -6.15
CA THR A 48 -20.85 -12.93 -6.01
C THR A 48 -21.53 -13.39 -4.73
N GLU A 49 -21.35 -14.66 -4.37
CA GLU A 49 -21.90 -15.22 -3.13
C GLU A 49 -21.28 -14.56 -1.89
N HIS A 50 -19.95 -14.39 -1.88
CA HIS A 50 -19.22 -13.88 -0.73
C HIS A 50 -18.63 -12.47 -0.91
N PHE A 51 -18.66 -11.91 -2.12
CA PHE A 51 -18.00 -10.63 -2.42
C PHE A 51 -18.87 -9.63 -3.19
N ASN A 52 -18.67 -8.35 -2.90
CA ASN A 52 -19.19 -7.22 -3.68
C ASN A 52 -18.02 -6.52 -4.36
N ILE A 53 -17.85 -6.74 -5.65
CA ILE A 53 -16.71 -6.26 -6.43
C ILE A 53 -17.05 -4.94 -7.10
N TYR A 54 -16.40 -3.86 -6.70
CA TYR A 54 -16.49 -2.54 -7.32
C TYR A 54 -15.36 -2.37 -8.33
N TYR A 55 -15.71 -2.06 -9.58
CA TYR A 55 -14.73 -1.97 -10.67
C TYR A 55 -15.06 -0.81 -11.60
N TYR A 56 -14.03 -0.29 -12.26
CA TYR A 56 -14.17 0.70 -13.34
C TYR A 56 -13.40 0.28 -14.60
N THR A 57 -12.94 -0.98 -14.66
CA THR A 57 -12.21 -1.52 -15.82
C THR A 57 -13.14 -1.91 -16.96
N ASP A 58 -12.67 -1.74 -18.20
CA ASP A 58 -13.42 -2.08 -19.42
C ASP A 58 -13.41 -3.59 -19.71
N SER A 59 -12.58 -4.37 -19.01
CA SER A 59 -12.42 -5.81 -19.25
C SER A 59 -13.30 -6.66 -18.32
N ILE A 60 -14.48 -7.03 -18.82
CA ILE A 60 -15.42 -7.93 -18.11
C ILE A 60 -14.82 -9.33 -17.90
N GLN A 61 -13.99 -9.82 -18.83
CA GLN A 61 -13.38 -11.14 -18.69
C GLN A 61 -12.43 -11.20 -17.49
N VAL A 62 -11.60 -10.17 -17.32
CA VAL A 62 -10.68 -10.08 -16.18
C VAL A 62 -11.46 -10.02 -14.86
N LEU A 63 -12.57 -9.25 -14.84
CA LEU A 63 -13.45 -9.20 -13.68
C LEU A 63 -13.99 -10.59 -13.29
N LYS A 64 -14.48 -11.37 -14.26
CA LYS A 64 -15.00 -12.72 -14.01
C LYS A 64 -13.92 -13.65 -13.46
N ASN A 65 -12.73 -13.66 -14.08
CA ASN A 65 -11.62 -14.49 -13.63
C ASN A 65 -11.21 -14.15 -12.19
N ILE A 66 -11.19 -12.86 -11.83
CA ILE A 66 -10.86 -12.42 -10.47
C ILE A 66 -11.95 -12.81 -9.47
N ALA A 67 -13.22 -12.69 -9.87
CA ALA A 67 -14.35 -13.11 -9.05
C ALA A 67 -14.29 -14.62 -8.73
N GLU A 68 -14.06 -15.46 -9.74
CA GLU A 68 -13.90 -16.90 -9.59
C GLU A 68 -12.71 -17.26 -8.69
N MET A 69 -11.58 -16.56 -8.87
CA MET A 69 -10.39 -16.76 -8.05
C MET A 69 -10.62 -16.37 -6.59
N ALA A 70 -11.34 -15.28 -6.35
CA ALA A 70 -11.69 -14.83 -5.00
C ALA A 70 -12.59 -15.86 -4.28
N GLU A 71 -13.61 -16.38 -4.97
CA GLU A 71 -14.49 -17.42 -4.42
C GLU A 71 -13.74 -18.73 -4.14
N SER A 72 -12.86 -19.16 -5.06
CA SER A 72 -12.02 -20.34 -4.85
C SER A 72 -11.08 -20.18 -3.65
N ALA A 73 -10.45 -19.01 -3.51
CA ALA A 73 -9.59 -18.70 -2.37
C ALA A 73 -10.39 -18.67 -1.06
N TYR A 74 -11.59 -18.10 -1.07
CA TYR A 74 -12.50 -18.13 0.08
C TYR A 74 -12.81 -19.56 0.50
N GLN A 75 -13.23 -20.42 -0.43
CA GLN A 75 -13.57 -21.81 -0.11
C GLN A 75 -12.40 -22.56 0.55
N ARG A 76 -11.17 -22.35 0.08
CA ARG A 76 -9.98 -22.95 0.70
C ARG A 76 -9.78 -22.43 2.12
N ILE A 77 -9.71 -21.11 2.29
CA ILE A 77 -9.39 -20.46 3.57
C ILE A 77 -10.49 -20.75 4.61
N SER A 78 -11.77 -20.67 4.22
CA SER A 78 -12.89 -20.93 5.13
C SER A 78 -12.89 -22.37 5.62
N THR A 79 -12.48 -23.32 4.76
CA THR A 79 -12.38 -24.74 5.11
C THR A 79 -11.22 -24.99 6.08
N GLU A 80 -10.04 -24.43 5.79
CA GLU A 80 -8.86 -24.59 6.64
C GLU A 80 -9.05 -23.95 8.02
N LEU A 81 -9.63 -22.74 8.07
CA LEU A 81 -9.88 -22.02 9.32
C LEU A 81 -11.18 -22.45 10.02
N LYS A 82 -12.01 -23.27 9.36
CA LYS A 82 -13.38 -23.64 9.80
C LYS A 82 -14.24 -22.43 10.17
N HIS A 83 -14.03 -21.31 9.48
CA HIS A 83 -14.68 -20.05 9.78
C HIS A 83 -15.24 -19.43 8.49
N PRO A 84 -16.58 -19.36 8.33
CA PRO A 84 -17.20 -18.72 7.17
C PRO A 84 -17.17 -17.19 7.31
N LEU A 85 -17.28 -16.48 6.19
CA LEU A 85 -17.47 -15.03 6.23
C LEU A 85 -18.93 -14.74 6.61
N PRO A 86 -19.19 -13.99 7.69
CA PRO A 86 -20.56 -13.71 8.13
C PRO A 86 -21.27 -12.69 7.22
N VAL A 87 -20.51 -11.89 6.47
CA VAL A 87 -21.01 -10.83 5.59
C VAL A 87 -20.23 -10.82 4.29
N SER A 88 -20.89 -10.36 3.22
CA SER A 88 -20.23 -10.17 1.93
C SER A 88 -19.17 -9.06 2.03
N VAL A 89 -17.94 -9.36 1.57
CA VAL A 89 -16.79 -8.48 1.70
C VAL A 89 -16.64 -7.60 0.45
N PRO A 90 -16.45 -6.27 0.61
CA PRO A 90 -16.21 -5.40 -0.53
C PRO A 90 -14.81 -5.61 -1.10
N LEU A 91 -14.72 -5.81 -2.42
CA LEU A 91 -13.47 -5.87 -3.18
C LEU A 91 -13.43 -4.70 -4.16
N ILE A 92 -12.29 -4.03 -4.27
CA ILE A 92 -12.10 -2.91 -5.21
C ILE A 92 -11.10 -3.33 -6.28
N LEU A 93 -11.57 -3.44 -7.52
CA LEU A 93 -10.74 -3.75 -8.66
C LEU A 93 -10.31 -2.47 -9.38
N GLN A 94 -9.05 -2.10 -9.19
CA GLN A 94 -8.44 -0.96 -9.86
C GLN A 94 -7.51 -1.43 -10.97
N LYS A 95 -7.65 -0.85 -12.16
CA LYS A 95 -6.59 -0.95 -13.18
C LYS A 95 -5.45 -0.08 -12.71
N GLN A 96 -4.31 -0.67 -12.32
CA GLN A 96 -3.12 0.12 -12.02
C GLN A 96 -2.68 0.87 -13.28
N LYS A 97 -2.84 2.18 -13.27
CA LYS A 97 -2.13 3.06 -14.18
C LYS A 97 -0.81 3.38 -13.49
N ALA A 98 0.25 2.66 -13.86
CA ALA A 98 1.61 3.05 -13.52
C ALA A 98 1.93 4.32 -14.32
N ARG A 99 1.46 5.47 -13.83
CA ARG A 99 1.88 6.77 -14.32
C ARG A 99 2.45 7.51 -13.12
N PHE A 100 3.76 7.40 -12.99
CA PHE A 100 4.58 8.30 -12.20
C PHE A 100 4.96 9.49 -13.07
#